data_AF-A0A016W8M9-F1
#
_entry.id   AF-A0A016W8M9-F1
#
_cell.length_a   1.000
_cell.length_b   1.000
_cell.length_c   1.000
_cell.angle_alpha   90.00
_cell.angle_beta   90.00
_cell.angle_gamma   90.00
#
_symmetry.space_group_name_H-M   'P 1'
#
loop_
_entity.id
_entity.type
_entity.pdbx_description
1 polymer ?
#
loop_
_entity_poly.entity_id
_entity_poly.type
_entity_poly.pdbx_seq_one_letter_code
_entity_poly.pdbx_strand_id
1 'polypeptide(L)'
;MDENGMGSMMTDAEDRLMVDLFRGYNSLVQPVRNKTELPMIIKIAMQLVLLINVDEKEQVMHTNVWLTLKWHDFQMQWEPNDYDGITQIRVAPDKIWLPDIVLFNNADGNYEVSFMCNVLIHHSGEVLWVPPAIYKSSCII
;
A
#
# COMPACT_ATOMS: atom_id res chain seq x y z
N MET A 1 1.55 -41.91 3.09
CA MET A 1 1.56 -41.04 4.29
C MET A 1 2.00 -39.71 3.75
N ASP A 2 1.01 -38.90 3.40
CA ASP A 2 1.10 -37.98 2.28
C ASP A 2 1.32 -36.55 2.79
N GLU A 3 2.48 -35.97 2.47
CA GLU A 3 2.83 -34.57 2.77
C GLU A 3 2.14 -33.55 1.85
N ASN A 4 1.27 -33.99 0.94
CA ASN A 4 0.60 -33.15 -0.06
C ASN A 4 -0.74 -32.52 0.38
N GLY A 5 -1.23 -32.81 1.60
CA GLY A 5 -2.54 -32.33 2.06
C GLY A 5 -2.58 -30.89 2.57
N MET A 6 -1.46 -30.39 3.10
CA MET A 6 -1.46 -29.12 3.85
C MET A 6 -1.31 -27.88 2.94
N GLY A 7 -0.71 -28.04 1.74
CA GLY A 7 -0.57 -26.96 0.76
C GLY A 7 -1.83 -26.68 -0.08
N SER A 8 -2.76 -27.64 -0.16
CA SER A 8 -3.99 -27.51 -0.95
C SER A 8 -5.13 -26.82 -0.20
N MET A 9 -5.15 -26.89 1.14
CA MET A 9 -6.23 -26.30 1.95
C MET A 9 -6.06 -24.78 2.12
N MET A 10 -4.81 -24.34 2.28
CA MET A 10 -4.50 -22.92 2.51
C MET A 10 -4.79 -22.05 1.27
N THR A 11 -4.61 -22.59 0.06
CA THR A 11 -4.98 -21.92 -1.19
C THR A 11 -6.49 -21.76 -1.33
N ASP A 12 -7.28 -22.77 -0.96
CA ASP A 12 -8.75 -22.71 -1.09
C ASP A 12 -9.36 -21.69 -0.11
N ALA A 13 -8.82 -21.58 1.10
CA ALA A 13 -9.25 -20.59 2.09
C ALA A 13 -8.85 -19.16 1.70
N GLU A 14 -7.64 -18.97 1.18
CA GLU A 14 -7.18 -17.67 0.69
C GLU A 14 -7.97 -17.22 -0.54
N ASP A 15 -8.24 -18.13 -1.50
CA ASP A 15 -9.07 -17.84 -2.67
C ASP A 15 -10.50 -17.46 -2.27
N ARG A 16 -11.11 -18.18 -1.31
CA ARG A 16 -12.44 -17.83 -0.77
C ARG A 16 -12.42 -16.46 -0.12
N LEU A 17 -11.42 -16.18 0.72
CA LEU A 17 -11.25 -14.87 1.37
C LEU A 17 -11.15 -13.74 0.34
N MET A 18 -10.36 -13.93 -0.71
CA MET A 18 -10.20 -12.96 -1.78
C MET A 18 -11.53 -12.72 -2.51
N VAL A 19 -12.28 -13.77 -2.83
CA VAL A 19 -13.61 -13.61 -3.45
C VAL A 19 -14.56 -12.83 -2.54
N ASP A 20 -14.58 -13.13 -1.25
CA ASP A 20 -15.51 -12.51 -0.29
C ASP A 20 -15.16 -11.03 -0.02
N LEU A 21 -13.88 -10.70 0.20
CA LEU A 21 -13.43 -9.32 0.45
C LEU A 21 -13.66 -8.39 -0.76
N PHE A 22 -13.38 -8.87 -1.97
CA PHE A 22 -13.48 -8.06 -3.17
C PHE A 22 -14.88 -8.03 -3.79
N ARG A 23 -15.84 -8.77 -3.22
CA ARG A 23 -17.22 -8.78 -3.69
C ARG A 23 -17.91 -7.44 -3.43
N GLY A 24 -18.04 -6.64 -4.48
CA GLY A 24 -18.69 -5.33 -4.41
C GLY A 24 -17.80 -4.22 -3.86
N TYR A 25 -16.52 -4.50 -3.63
CA TYR A 25 -15.53 -3.49 -3.29
C TYR A 25 -15.26 -2.58 -4.49
N ASN A 26 -15.22 -1.26 -4.25
CA ASN A 26 -14.93 -0.27 -5.27
C ASN A 26 -13.68 0.53 -4.87
N SER A 27 -12.56 0.27 -5.54
CA SER A 27 -11.27 0.92 -5.29
C SER A 27 -11.25 2.43 -5.58
N LEU A 28 -12.27 2.95 -6.28
CA LEU A 28 -12.39 4.39 -6.55
C LEU A 28 -13.06 5.17 -5.41
N VAL A 29 -13.66 4.47 -4.44
CA VAL A 29 -14.40 5.09 -3.34
C VAL A 29 -13.58 5.01 -2.07
N GLN A 30 -13.38 6.17 -1.43
CA GLN A 30 -12.68 6.25 -0.15
C GLN A 30 -13.39 5.36 0.90
N PRO A 31 -12.65 4.49 1.62
CA PRO A 31 -13.25 3.53 2.55
C PRO A 31 -13.63 4.18 3.88
N VAL A 32 -14.73 4.93 3.89
CA VAL A 32 -15.31 5.57 5.08
C VAL A 32 -16.74 5.08 5.28
N ARG A 33 -17.10 4.58 6.48
CA ARG A 33 -18.44 4.01 6.72
C ARG A 33 -19.53 5.08 6.69
N ASN A 34 -19.26 6.21 7.33
CA ASN A 34 -20.20 7.32 7.47
C ASN A 34 -19.45 8.65 7.43
N LYS A 35 -20.11 9.72 6.97
CA LYS A 35 -19.52 11.07 6.94
C LYS A 35 -19.04 11.58 8.31
N THR A 36 -19.54 10.98 9.40
CA THR A 36 -19.13 11.26 10.78
C THR A 36 -17.77 10.67 11.17
N GLU A 37 -17.27 9.66 10.43
CA GLU A 37 -15.95 9.06 10.64
C GLU A 37 -14.84 9.79 9.88
N LEU A 38 -15.17 10.91 9.22
CA LEU A 38 -14.17 11.82 8.67
C LEU A 38 -13.50 12.62 9.80
N PRO A 39 -12.18 12.84 9.74
CA PRO A 39 -11.27 12.54 8.63
C PRO A 39 -10.69 11.11 8.67
N MET A 40 -10.51 10.50 7.50
CA MET A 40 -9.70 9.29 7.36
C MET A 40 -8.21 9.64 7.56
N ILE A 41 -7.55 8.93 8.46
CA ILE A 41 -6.15 9.20 8.81
C ILE A 41 -5.22 8.29 8.01
N ILE A 42 -4.35 8.91 7.22
CA ILE A 42 -3.24 8.24 6.52
C ILE A 42 -1.96 8.58 7.28
N LYS A 43 -1.31 7.56 7.84
CA LYS A 43 0.01 7.71 8.46
C LYS A 43 1.07 7.56 7.39
N ILE A 44 1.95 8.55 7.30
CA ILE A 44 3.03 8.61 6.31
C ILE A 44 4.35 8.64 7.07
N ALA A 45 5.29 7.81 6.67
CA ALA A 45 6.68 7.90 7.06
C ALA A 45 7.56 7.76 5.81
N MET A 46 8.72 8.41 5.83
CA MET A 46 9.70 8.34 4.76
C MET A 46 11.04 7.92 5.32
N GLN A 47 11.64 6.91 4.72
CA GLN A 47 12.99 6.47 5.03
C GLN A 47 13.90 6.82 3.85
N LEU A 48 14.88 7.68 4.10
CA LEU A 48 15.94 7.95 3.13
C LEU A 48 16.89 6.74 3.10
N VAL A 49 16.98 6.09 1.94
CA VAL A 49 17.88 4.96 1.72
C VAL A 49 19.23 5.45 1.23
N LEU A 50 19.23 6.32 0.22
CA LEU A 50 20.45 6.82 -0.41
C LEU A 50 20.24 8.24 -0.96
N LEU A 51 21.22 9.10 -0.76
CA LEU A 51 21.39 10.34 -1.53
C LEU A 51 22.16 9.98 -2.81
N ILE A 52 21.47 9.96 -3.96
CA ILE A 52 22.04 9.51 -5.24
C ILE A 52 22.93 10.60 -5.83
N ASN A 53 22.43 11.84 -5.90
CA ASN A 53 23.12 12.97 -6.48
C ASN A 53 22.55 14.29 -5.94
N VAL A 54 23.38 15.34 -5.93
CA VAL A 54 22.97 16.74 -5.76
C VAL A 54 23.55 17.52 -6.93
N ASP A 55 22.68 17.96 -7.85
CA ASP A 55 23.04 18.85 -8.94
C ASP A 55 22.89 20.29 -8.45
N GLU A 56 24.00 20.91 -8.08
CA GLU A 56 24.00 22.28 -7.57
C GLU A 56 23.66 23.31 -8.65
N LYS A 57 23.97 23.02 -9.91
CA LYS A 57 23.74 23.93 -11.03
C LYS A 57 22.26 23.98 -11.39
N GLU A 58 21.63 22.81 -11.46
CA GLU A 58 20.20 22.68 -11.76
C GLU A 58 19.31 22.75 -10.50
N GLN A 59 19.91 22.84 -9.31
CA GLN A 59 19.23 22.90 -8.02
C GLN A 59 18.31 21.69 -7.76
N VAL A 60 18.80 20.49 -8.07
CA VAL A 60 18.04 19.23 -7.96
C VAL A 60 18.77 18.21 -7.09
N MET A 61 18.05 17.62 -6.14
CA MET A 61 18.50 16.49 -5.33
C MET A 61 17.81 15.20 -5.78
N HIS A 62 18.59 14.16 -6.05
CA HIS A 62 18.12 12.81 -6.35
C HIS A 62 18.26 11.92 -5.12
N THR A 63 17.15 11.34 -4.66
CA THR A 63 17.11 10.49 -3.47
C THR A 63 16.40 9.18 -3.75
N ASN A 64 16.90 8.08 -3.19
CA ASN A 64 16.20 6.80 -3.10
C ASN A 64 15.54 6.74 -1.72
N VAL A 65 14.22 6.60 -1.70
CA VAL A 65 13.43 6.59 -0.47
C VAL A 65 12.47 5.41 -0.44
N TRP A 66 12.15 4.95 0.77
CA TRP A 66 11.01 4.08 1.01
C TRP A 66 9.90 4.92 1.65
N LEU A 67 8.74 4.94 0.98
CA LEU A 67 7.57 5.62 1.50
C LEU A 67 6.69 4.60 2.21
N THR A 68 6.45 4.77 3.49
CA THR A 68 5.55 3.92 4.27
C THR A 68 4.22 4.61 4.43
N LEU A 69 3.17 4.04 3.84
CA LEU A 69 1.79 4.49 3.93
C LEU A 69 0.98 3.48 4.72
N LYS A 70 0.23 3.97 5.70
CA LYS A 70 -0.58 3.14 6.58
C LYS A 70 -1.93 3.78 6.84
N TRP A 71 -3.01 3.06 6.52
CA TRP A 71 -4.39 3.50 6.73
C TRP A 71 -5.26 2.34 7.18
N HIS A 72 -6.54 2.62 7.43
CA HIS A 72 -7.53 1.62 7.79
C HIS A 72 -8.63 1.58 6.72
N ASP A 73 -8.97 0.39 6.23
CA ASP A 73 -10.09 0.14 5.34
C ASP A 73 -11.06 -0.83 6.02
N PHE A 74 -12.25 -0.35 6.34
CA PHE A 74 -13.24 -1.13 7.07
C PHE A 74 -13.86 -2.27 6.25
N GLN A 75 -13.76 -2.24 4.92
CA GLN A 75 -14.26 -3.30 4.04
C GLN A 75 -13.26 -4.45 3.94
N MET A 76 -12.00 -4.19 4.28
CA MET A 76 -10.90 -5.15 4.24
C MET A 76 -10.70 -5.86 5.59
N GLN A 77 -11.81 -6.24 6.24
CA GLN A 77 -11.81 -6.88 7.55
C GLN A 77 -12.35 -8.31 7.46
N TRP A 78 -11.72 -9.24 8.16
CA TRP A 78 -12.22 -10.61 8.27
C TRP A 78 -11.84 -11.22 9.62
N GLU A 79 -12.53 -12.31 9.98
CA GLU A 79 -12.20 -13.11 11.14
C GLU A 79 -11.28 -14.26 10.72
N PRO A 80 -10.02 -14.34 11.22
CA PRO A 80 -9.08 -15.38 10.80
C PRO A 80 -9.61 -16.81 10.98
N ASN A 81 -10.46 -17.04 11.98
CA ASN A 81 -11.05 -18.35 12.25
C ASN A 81 -11.95 -18.87 11.11
N ASP A 82 -12.48 -17.99 10.26
CA ASP A 82 -13.32 -18.37 9.12
C ASP A 82 -12.50 -18.76 7.87
N TYR A 83 -11.19 -18.50 7.88
CA TYR A 83 -10.28 -18.65 6.74
C TYR A 83 -8.94 -19.27 7.18
N ASP A 84 -9.00 -20.40 7.89
CA ASP A 84 -7.83 -21.22 8.27
C ASP A 84 -6.71 -20.44 9.00
N GLY A 85 -7.08 -19.40 9.76
CA GLY A 85 -6.14 -18.60 10.54
C GLY A 85 -5.36 -17.57 9.72
N ILE A 86 -5.76 -17.27 8.48
CA ILE A 86 -5.13 -16.21 7.67
C ILE A 86 -5.30 -14.86 8.39
N THR A 87 -4.19 -14.22 8.74
CA THR A 87 -4.17 -12.92 9.44
C THR A 87 -3.71 -11.76 8.57
N GLN A 88 -3.13 -12.06 7.41
CA GLN A 88 -2.67 -11.07 6.45
C GLN A 88 -2.70 -11.63 5.02
N ILE A 89 -2.98 -10.76 4.06
CA ILE A 89 -2.95 -11.07 2.62
C ILE A 89 -2.13 -10.02 1.88
N ARG A 90 -1.63 -10.38 0.69
CA ARG A 90 -0.94 -9.45 -0.22
C ARG A 90 -1.75 -9.27 -1.48
N VAL A 91 -2.06 -8.03 -1.80
CA VAL A 91 -2.90 -7.69 -2.96
C VAL A 91 -2.18 -6.72 -3.87
N ALA A 92 -2.47 -6.78 -5.16
CA ALA A 92 -1.97 -5.80 -6.10
C ALA A 92 -2.58 -4.42 -5.80
N PRO A 93 -1.78 -3.34 -5.87
CA PRO A 93 -2.21 -2.00 -5.46
C PRO A 93 -3.42 -1.48 -6.26
N ASP A 94 -3.59 -1.90 -7.52
CA ASP A 94 -4.73 -1.54 -8.39
C ASP A 94 -6.09 -2.13 -7.97
N LYS A 95 -6.09 -3.11 -7.05
CA LYS A 95 -7.31 -3.77 -6.57
C LYS A 95 -7.95 -3.08 -5.39
N ILE A 96 -7.22 -2.21 -4.69
CA ILE A 96 -7.70 -1.52 -3.50
C ILE A 96 -7.71 -0.01 -3.69
N TRP A 97 -8.43 0.70 -2.83
CA TRP A 97 -8.30 2.15 -2.73
C TRP A 97 -6.89 2.51 -2.25
N LEU A 98 -6.25 3.47 -2.93
CA LEU A 98 -4.95 4.02 -2.55
C LEU A 98 -5.05 5.53 -2.37
N PRO A 99 -4.33 6.12 -1.40
CA PRO A 99 -4.22 7.57 -1.32
C PRO A 99 -3.32 8.13 -2.43
N ASP A 100 -3.76 9.22 -3.04
CA ASP A 100 -2.94 9.98 -3.99
C ASP A 100 -1.90 10.82 -3.22
N ILE A 101 -0.64 10.37 -3.22
CA ILE A 101 0.49 11.09 -2.60
C ILE A 101 1.41 11.62 -3.69
N VAL A 102 1.65 12.92 -3.71
CA VAL A 102 2.47 13.60 -4.71
C VAL A 102 3.58 14.43 -4.07
N LEU A 103 4.75 14.45 -4.71
CA LEU A 103 5.86 15.31 -4.35
C LEU A 103 5.68 16.70 -4.98
N PHE A 104 5.34 17.71 -4.20
CA PHE A 104 5.06 19.06 -4.73
C PHE A 104 6.27 19.73 -5.37
N ASN A 105 7.46 19.58 -4.78
CA ASN A 105 8.70 20.16 -5.30
C ASN A 105 9.43 19.22 -6.27
N ASN A 106 8.68 18.45 -7.06
CA ASN A 106 9.24 17.57 -8.07
C ASN A 106 9.89 18.40 -9.19
N ALA A 107 11.17 18.17 -9.44
CA ALA A 107 11.95 18.84 -10.48
C ALA A 107 11.86 18.16 -11.86
N ASP A 108 11.36 16.92 -11.93
CA ASP A 108 11.29 16.11 -13.17
C ASP A 108 9.96 16.24 -13.91
N GLY A 109 8.93 16.78 -13.27
CA GLY A 109 7.56 16.86 -13.81
C GLY A 109 6.79 15.53 -13.87
N ASN A 110 7.44 14.37 -13.70
CA ASN A 110 6.81 13.06 -13.63
C ASN A 110 6.59 12.63 -12.17
N TYR A 111 5.34 12.48 -11.75
CA TYR A 111 4.93 12.18 -10.37
C TYR A 111 4.84 10.68 -10.05
N GLU A 112 5.43 9.82 -10.89
CA GLU A 112 5.19 8.38 -10.79
C GLU A 112 6.06 7.69 -9.75
N VAL A 113 5.44 6.84 -8.93
CA VAL A 113 6.11 5.86 -8.08
C VAL A 113 6.79 4.84 -8.99
N SER A 114 8.11 4.70 -8.89
CA SER A 114 8.91 3.85 -9.79
C SER A 114 8.57 2.36 -9.72
N PHE A 115 7.89 1.91 -8.66
CA PHE A 115 7.54 0.52 -8.46
C PHE A 115 6.28 0.35 -7.60
N MET A 116 5.25 -0.25 -8.20
CA MET A 116 3.98 -0.57 -7.54
C MET A 116 4.07 -1.95 -6.86
N CYS A 117 4.65 -1.99 -5.65
CA CYS A 117 4.72 -3.22 -4.87
C CYS A 117 3.32 -3.63 -4.35
N ASN A 118 3.16 -4.92 -4.04
CA ASN A 118 1.94 -5.42 -3.41
C ASN A 118 1.70 -4.76 -2.05
N VAL A 119 0.43 -4.53 -1.75
CA VAL A 119 -0.04 -3.98 -0.49
C VAL A 119 -0.27 -5.12 0.49
N LEU A 120 0.15 -4.93 1.75
CA LEU A 120 -0.13 -5.85 2.84
C LEU A 120 -1.41 -5.39 3.56
N ILE A 121 -2.37 -6.30 3.69
CA ILE A 121 -3.62 -6.05 4.42
C ILE A 121 -3.66 -7.01 5.60
N HIS A 122 -3.92 -6.49 6.80
CA HIS A 122 -4.16 -7.27 8.00
C HIS A 122 -5.66 -7.50 8.20
N HIS A 123 -6.01 -8.61 8.85
CA HIS A 123 -7.40 -8.99 9.13
C HIS A 123 -8.21 -7.93 9.90
N SER A 124 -7.53 -7.04 10.63
CA SER A 124 -8.13 -5.91 11.34
C SER A 124 -8.60 -4.76 10.42
N GLY A 125 -8.33 -4.82 9.11
CA GLY A 125 -8.55 -3.73 8.15
C GLY A 125 -7.41 -2.73 8.07
N GLU A 126 -6.30 -2.99 8.77
CA GLU A 126 -5.10 -2.18 8.65
C GLU A 126 -4.38 -2.49 7.34
N VAL A 127 -4.12 -1.45 6.56
CA VAL A 127 -3.47 -1.53 5.26
C VAL A 127 -2.10 -0.88 5.34
N LEU A 128 -1.07 -1.57 4.85
CA LEU A 128 0.31 -1.14 4.81
C LEU A 128 0.86 -1.24 3.38
N TRP A 129 1.29 -0.11 2.84
CA TRP A 129 1.93 -0.03 1.54
C TRP A 129 3.30 0.64 1.65
N VAL A 130 4.33 -0.02 1.14
CA VAL A 130 5.73 0.45 1.24
C VAL A 130 6.41 0.46 -0.13
N PRO A 131 6.01 1.35 -1.06
CA PRO A 131 6.66 1.44 -2.36
C PRO A 131 8.06 2.09 -2.24
N PRO A 132 9.07 1.57 -2.95
CA PRO A 132 10.31 2.29 -3.18
C PRO A 132 10.11 3.36 -4.26
N ALA A 133 10.69 4.54 -4.04
CA ALA A 133 10.61 5.66 -4.96
C ALA A 133 11.97 6.35 -5.15
N ILE A 134 12.21 6.83 -6.37
CA ILE A 134 13.31 7.75 -6.66
C ILE A 134 12.72 9.15 -6.76
N TYR A 135 13.04 10.02 -5.81
CA TYR A 135 12.58 11.40 -5.81
C TYR A 135 13.65 12.34 -6.36
N LYS A 136 13.23 13.16 -7.34
CA LYS A 136 13.99 14.29 -7.85
C LYS A 136 13.34 15.57 -7.35
N SER A 137 13.83 16.08 -6.24
CA SER A 137 13.29 17.26 -5.59
C SER A 137 14.10 18.50 -5.92
N SER A 138 13.45 19.62 -6.23
CA SER A 138 14.11 20.91 -6.26
C SER A 138 14.54 21.32 -4.84
N CYS A 139 15.74 21.86 -4.73
CA CYS A 139 16.31 22.32 -3.47
C CYS A 139 17.02 23.66 -3.69
N ILE A 140 16.76 24.64 -2.83
CA ILE A 140 17.50 25.91 -2.85
C ILE A 140 18.83 25.68 -2.11
N ILE A 141 19.93 26.05 -2.76
CA ILE A 141 21.29 26.04 -2.21
C ILE A 141 21.71 27.46 -1.90
#